data_AF-A0A099L6K5-F1
#
_entry.id   AF-A0A099L6K5-F1
#
_cell.length_a   1.000
_cell.length_b   1.000
_cell.length_c   1.000
_cell.angle_alpha   90.00
_cell.angle_beta   90.00
_cell.angle_gamma   90.00
#
_symmetry.space_group_name_H-M   'P 1'
#
loop_
_entity.id
_entity.type
_entity.pdbx_description
1 polymer ?
#
loop_
_entity_poly.entity_id
_entity_poly.type
_entity_poly.pdbx_seq_one_letter_code
_entity_poly.pdbx_strand_id
1 'polypeptide(L)'
;MQRLTSAKNKWDSSPTWSPDAKTDTSEISIADSDGSNVIRLTQNNADDWYPEISPDGTQIVFMSDRDGNREIYTMDIDGSNQKRLTVNDVADWNPSWFADGSKLIFTSENKEDFFDIYMMNKDGSFQVISFCYFLELYLCFRLAKN
;
A
#
# COMPACT_ATOMS: atom_id res chain seq x y z
N MET A 1 29.21 14.64 -11.57
CA MET A 1 27.92 14.01 -11.24
C MET A 1 28.24 12.79 -10.39
N GLN A 2 27.99 12.87 -9.07
CA GLN A 2 28.41 11.85 -8.11
C GLN A 2 27.23 10.92 -7.82
N ARG A 3 27.46 9.61 -7.92
CA ARG A 3 26.48 8.57 -7.61
C ARG A 3 26.32 8.48 -6.09
N LEU A 4 25.09 8.55 -5.60
CA LEU A 4 24.77 8.66 -4.16
C LEU A 4 24.23 7.36 -3.53
N THR A 5 24.22 6.23 -4.24
CA THR A 5 23.80 4.92 -3.69
C THR A 5 24.90 3.86 -3.83
N SER A 6 25.20 3.15 -2.73
CA SER A 6 26.26 2.13 -2.63
C SER A 6 25.79 0.70 -2.90
N ALA A 7 24.48 0.47 -3.06
CA ALA A 7 23.95 -0.86 -3.32
C ALA A 7 24.24 -1.28 -4.78
N LYS A 8 25.26 -2.13 -4.95
CA LYS A 8 25.44 -2.90 -6.18
C LYS A 8 24.36 -3.97 -6.19
N ASN A 9 23.33 -3.81 -7.03
CA ASN A 9 22.36 -4.85 -7.43
C ASN A 9 20.97 -4.87 -6.74
N LYS A 10 20.43 -3.75 -6.23
CA LYS A 10 19.00 -3.67 -5.86
C LYS A 10 18.26 -2.70 -6.79
N TRP A 11 17.03 -3.06 -7.15
CA TRP A 11 16.14 -2.25 -7.99
C TRP A 11 15.62 -1.08 -7.16
N ASP A 12 16.15 0.12 -7.38
CA ASP A 12 15.57 1.36 -6.84
C ASP A 12 14.36 1.74 -7.73
N SER A 13 13.18 1.17 -7.44
CA SER A 13 11.96 1.42 -8.23
C SER A 13 11.31 2.77 -7.94
N SER A 14 11.80 3.52 -6.95
CA SER A 14 11.32 4.86 -6.60
C SER A 14 12.43 5.68 -5.95
N PRO A 15 12.57 6.98 -6.28
CA PRO A 15 13.50 7.84 -5.58
C PRO A 15 13.01 8.04 -4.14
N THR A 16 13.77 7.55 -3.16
CA THR A 16 13.62 7.93 -1.76
C THR A 16 14.94 8.46 -1.22
N TRP A 17 14.86 9.49 -0.37
CA TRP A 17 16.01 10.09 0.28
C TRP A 17 16.21 9.44 1.66
N SER A 18 17.30 8.68 1.83
CA SER A 18 17.69 8.08 3.11
C SER A 18 18.98 8.75 3.62
N PRO A 19 18.92 9.63 4.64
CA PRO A 19 20.08 10.38 5.14
C PRO A 19 21.09 9.56 5.94
N ASP A 20 20.76 8.33 6.36
CA ASP A 20 21.58 7.53 7.27
C ASP A 20 22.09 6.20 6.70
N ALA A 21 21.58 5.75 5.54
CA ALA A 21 22.04 4.56 4.80
C ALA A 21 22.34 3.33 5.68
N LYS A 22 21.61 3.14 6.79
CA LYS A 22 21.97 2.17 7.84
C LYS A 22 20.97 1.04 8.05
N THR A 23 19.97 0.92 7.20
CA THR A 23 19.12 -0.27 7.19
C THR A 23 19.30 -0.94 5.84
N ASP A 24 19.58 -2.25 5.84
CA ASP A 24 19.57 -3.07 4.62
C ASP A 24 18.15 -3.19 4.00
N THR A 25 17.18 -2.54 4.65
CA THR A 25 15.75 -2.55 4.40
C THR A 25 15.19 -1.15 4.12
N SER A 26 14.13 -1.14 3.31
CA SER A 26 13.30 0.00 2.94
C SER A 26 12.35 0.32 4.09
N GLU A 27 12.23 1.60 4.45
CA GLU A 27 11.47 2.03 5.62
C GLU A 27 10.65 3.28 5.28
N ILE A 28 9.56 3.51 6.02
CA ILE A 28 8.65 4.63 5.81
C ILE A 28 9.01 5.76 6.77
N SER A 29 9.12 6.97 6.23
CA SER A 29 9.37 8.20 6.97
C SER A 29 8.50 9.34 6.44
N ILE A 30 8.19 10.31 7.29
CA ILE A 30 7.56 11.57 6.91
C ILE A 30 8.54 12.72 7.14
N ALA A 31 8.46 13.76 6.33
CA ALA A 31 9.28 14.96 6.44
C ALA A 31 8.44 16.18 6.08
N ASP A 32 8.89 17.36 6.51
CA ASP A 32 8.33 18.62 6.04
C ASP A 32 8.56 18.77 4.53
N SER A 33 7.76 19.62 3.89
CA SER A 33 7.83 19.83 2.43
C SER A 33 9.19 20.34 1.92
N ASP A 34 10.01 20.88 2.81
CA ASP A 34 11.38 21.33 2.52
C ASP A 34 12.45 20.24 2.78
N GLY A 35 12.03 19.04 3.18
CA GLY A 35 12.88 17.90 3.52
C GLY A 35 13.44 17.94 4.95
N SER A 36 13.04 18.91 5.78
CA SER A 36 13.42 18.97 7.19
C SER A 36 12.50 18.12 8.07
N ASN A 37 12.83 18.03 9.36
CA ASN A 37 12.02 17.33 10.39
C ASN A 37 11.62 15.91 10.00
N VAL A 38 12.59 15.12 9.54
CA VAL A 38 12.35 13.72 9.16
C VAL A 38 12.05 12.88 10.38
N ILE A 39 10.87 12.27 10.39
CA ILE A 39 10.39 11.35 11.41
C ILE A 39 10.24 9.97 10.78
N ARG A 40 10.91 8.99 11.35
CA ARG A 40 10.82 7.60 10.93
C ARG A 40 9.58 6.95 11.55
N LEU A 41 8.73 6.35 10.70
CA LEU A 41 7.45 5.77 11.12
C LEU A 41 7.51 4.25 11.29
N THR A 42 8.39 3.59 10.54
CA THR A 42 8.63 2.14 10.66
C THR A 42 10.07 1.86 11.06
N GLN A 43 10.27 0.84 11.88
CA GLN A 43 11.60 0.38 12.26
C GLN A 43 11.57 -1.13 12.49
N ASN A 44 11.94 -1.89 11.47
CA ASN A 44 11.96 -3.34 11.52
C ASN A 44 13.03 -3.93 10.57
N ASN A 45 13.15 -5.26 10.54
CA ASN A 45 14.13 -5.96 9.71
C ASN A 45 13.54 -6.41 8.35
N ALA A 46 12.46 -5.78 7.92
CA ALA A 46 11.75 -6.06 6.70
C ALA A 46 11.70 -4.82 5.81
N ASP A 47 11.41 -5.02 4.54
CA ASP A 47 11.21 -3.95 3.60
C ASP A 47 9.75 -3.45 3.66
N ASP A 48 9.59 -2.15 3.89
CA ASP A 48 8.33 -1.42 3.83
C ASP A 48 8.30 -0.50 2.60
N TRP A 49 7.27 -0.65 1.76
CA TRP A 49 7.19 0.01 0.46
C TRP A 49 5.81 0.61 0.18
N TYR A 50 5.79 1.47 -0.85
CA TYR A 50 4.58 2.06 -1.43
C TYR A 50 3.61 2.66 -0.38
N PRO A 51 4.08 3.54 0.52
CA PRO A 51 3.19 4.19 1.47
C PRO A 51 2.24 5.16 0.78
N GLU A 52 0.97 5.18 1.19
CA GLU A 52 -0.02 6.16 0.77
C GLU A 52 -0.83 6.67 1.98
N ILE A 53 -0.93 8.00 2.10
CA ILE A 53 -1.72 8.67 3.14
C ILE A 53 -3.21 8.60 2.77
N SER A 54 -4.06 8.29 3.74
CA SER A 54 -5.51 8.27 3.58
C SER A 54 -6.06 9.65 3.17
N PRO A 55 -7.21 9.72 2.46
CA PRO A 55 -7.78 11.01 2.04
C PRO A 55 -8.09 11.98 3.18
N ASP A 56 -8.34 11.45 4.39
CA ASP A 56 -8.56 12.25 5.61
C ASP A 56 -7.25 12.63 6.35
N GLY A 57 -6.09 12.15 5.88
CA GLY A 57 -4.77 12.45 6.44
C GLY A 57 -4.47 11.73 7.76
N THR A 58 -5.29 10.78 8.18
CA THR A 58 -5.18 10.16 9.51
C THR A 58 -4.40 8.85 9.53
N GLN A 59 -4.31 8.16 8.39
CA GLN A 59 -3.70 6.83 8.29
C GLN A 59 -2.75 6.74 7.09
N ILE A 60 -1.88 5.75 7.13
CA ILE A 60 -1.01 5.35 6.02
C ILE A 60 -1.27 3.88 5.73
N VAL A 61 -1.52 3.54 4.47
CA VAL A 61 -1.48 2.16 3.98
C VAL A 61 -0.12 1.91 3.33
N PHE A 62 0.43 0.71 3.48
CA PHE A 62 1.72 0.36 2.90
C PHE A 62 1.86 -1.15 2.71
N MET A 63 2.85 -1.55 1.92
CA MET A 63 3.22 -2.94 1.71
C MET A 63 4.41 -3.30 2.61
N SER A 64 4.40 -4.48 3.22
CA SER A 64 5.54 -4.97 4.01
C SER A 64 5.77 -6.46 3.81
N ASP A 65 7.03 -6.90 3.85
CA ASP A 65 7.39 -8.33 3.83
C ASP A 65 7.76 -8.90 5.22
N ARG A 66 7.43 -8.16 6.29
CA ARG A 66 7.80 -8.48 7.68
C ARG A 66 7.31 -9.82 8.22
N ASP A 67 6.31 -10.42 7.58
CA ASP A 67 5.74 -11.71 7.97
C ASP A 67 6.04 -12.85 6.97
N GLY A 68 7.03 -12.67 6.09
CA GLY A 68 7.58 -13.73 5.21
C GLY A 68 7.07 -13.70 3.77
N ASN A 69 5.98 -12.99 3.50
CA ASN A 69 5.46 -12.63 2.18
C ASN A 69 5.04 -11.15 2.19
N ARG A 70 4.82 -10.57 1.01
CA ARG A 70 4.34 -9.19 0.89
C ARG A 70 2.87 -9.13 1.26
N GLU A 71 2.53 -8.25 2.20
CA GLU A 71 1.20 -8.10 2.75
C GLU A 71 0.88 -6.60 2.90
N ILE A 72 -0.40 -6.28 2.95
CA ILE A 72 -0.89 -4.91 3.12
C ILE A 72 -1.05 -4.60 4.60
N TYR A 73 -0.48 -3.49 5.03
CA TYR A 73 -0.56 -2.96 6.38
C TYR A 73 -1.16 -1.56 6.38
N THR A 74 -1.70 -1.17 7.53
CA THR A 74 -2.06 0.21 7.83
C THR A 74 -1.41 0.66 9.12
N MET A 75 -1.27 1.96 9.31
CA MET A 75 -0.84 2.60 10.56
C MET A 75 -1.45 4.00 10.66
N ASP A 76 -1.42 4.58 11.85
CA ASP A 76 -1.77 5.99 12.03
C ASP A 76 -0.66 6.89 11.43
N ILE A 77 -1.01 8.14 11.11
CA ILE A 77 -0.09 9.10 10.47
C ILE A 77 1.19 9.37 11.29
N ASP A 78 1.15 9.09 12.60
CA ASP A 78 2.30 9.19 13.52
C ASP A 78 3.15 7.91 13.59
N GLY A 79 2.80 6.88 12.82
CA GLY A 79 3.48 5.59 12.76
C GLY A 79 3.02 4.58 13.82
N SER A 80 2.10 4.97 14.71
CA SER A 80 1.53 4.07 15.71
C SER A 80 0.45 3.16 15.12
N ASN A 81 -0.03 2.20 15.91
CA ASN A 81 -1.13 1.30 15.56
C ASN A 81 -0.94 0.52 14.23
N GLN A 82 0.30 0.12 13.94
CA GLN A 82 0.60 -0.71 12.77
C GLN A 82 -0.18 -2.03 12.83
N LYS A 83 -0.96 -2.29 11.78
CA LYS A 83 -1.87 -3.43 11.69
C LYS A 83 -1.75 -4.08 10.31
N ARG A 84 -1.57 -5.40 10.29
CA ARG A 84 -1.69 -6.22 9.08
C ARG A 84 -3.16 -6.33 8.66
N LEU A 85 -3.46 -6.04 7.39
CA LEU A 85 -4.81 -6.08 6.84
C LEU A 85 -5.07 -7.35 6.02
N THR A 86 -4.06 -7.83 5.29
CA THR A 86 -4.16 -9.08 4.52
C THR A 86 -3.37 -10.20 5.19
N VAL A 87 -3.91 -11.41 5.18
CA VAL A 87 -3.26 -12.61 5.74
C VAL A 87 -3.56 -13.77 4.82
N ASN A 88 -2.62 -14.10 3.95
CA ASN A 88 -2.76 -15.19 2.99
C ASN A 88 -1.37 -15.75 2.60
N ASP A 89 -1.37 -16.77 1.74
CA ASP A 89 -0.15 -17.46 1.32
C ASP A 89 0.46 -16.85 0.03
N VAL A 90 -0.09 -15.75 -0.49
CA VAL A 90 0.30 -15.11 -1.74
C VAL A 90 0.84 -13.70 -1.48
N ALA A 91 1.46 -13.06 -2.47
CA ALA A 91 1.96 -11.71 -2.29
C ALA A 91 0.91 -10.66 -2.68
N ASP A 92 0.69 -9.69 -1.80
CA ASP A 92 -0.15 -8.52 -2.02
C ASP A 92 0.70 -7.27 -2.27
N TRP A 93 0.27 -6.46 -3.24
CA TRP A 93 1.09 -5.40 -3.82
C TRP A 93 0.32 -4.10 -4.03
N ASN A 94 1.08 -3.00 -4.06
CA ASN A 94 0.65 -1.67 -4.51
C ASN A 94 -0.70 -1.23 -3.91
N PRO A 95 -0.81 -1.16 -2.57
CA PRO A 95 -2.05 -0.69 -1.95
C PRO A 95 -2.31 0.76 -2.29
N SER A 96 -3.59 1.13 -2.41
CA SER A 96 -4.01 2.51 -2.57
C SER A 96 -5.38 2.76 -1.95
N TRP A 97 -5.62 3.99 -1.49
CA TRP A 97 -6.90 4.37 -0.92
C TRP A 97 -7.92 4.66 -2.02
N PHE A 98 -9.16 4.24 -1.77
CA PHE A 98 -10.27 4.78 -2.53
C PHE A 98 -10.49 6.26 -2.17
N ALA A 99 -11.02 7.06 -3.09
CA ALA A 99 -11.09 8.51 -2.95
C ALA A 99 -11.88 8.99 -1.72
N ASP A 100 -12.82 8.18 -1.22
CA ASP A 100 -13.62 8.49 -0.03
C ASP A 100 -13.02 7.93 1.28
N GLY A 101 -11.87 7.25 1.23
CA GLY A 101 -11.18 6.66 2.38
C GLY A 101 -11.89 5.44 3.00
N SER A 102 -12.98 4.97 2.41
CA SER A 102 -13.75 3.85 2.96
C SER A 102 -13.15 2.48 2.64
N LYS A 103 -12.38 2.41 1.55
CA LYS A 103 -11.84 1.18 0.97
C LYS A 103 -10.40 1.32 0.55
N LEU A 104 -9.77 0.17 0.40
CA LEU A 104 -8.44 -0.01 -0.16
C LEU A 104 -8.55 -0.85 -1.42
N ILE A 105 -7.75 -0.51 -2.42
CA ILE A 105 -7.49 -1.32 -3.60
C ILE A 105 -6.05 -1.82 -3.56
N PHE A 106 -5.82 -3.04 -4.04
CA PHE A 106 -4.48 -3.62 -4.10
C PHE A 106 -4.46 -4.72 -5.17
N THR A 107 -3.27 -5.19 -5.51
CA THR A 107 -3.07 -6.30 -6.43
C THR A 107 -2.67 -7.55 -5.64
N SER A 108 -3.26 -8.70 -5.95
CA SER A 108 -2.95 -9.98 -5.28
C SER A 108 -2.77 -11.09 -6.30
N GLU A 109 -1.91 -12.07 -6.00
CA GLU A 109 -1.74 -13.26 -6.83
C GLU A 109 -2.89 -14.26 -6.59
N ASN A 110 -3.44 -14.80 -7.67
CA ASN A 110 -4.44 -15.86 -7.60
C ASN A 110 -3.78 -17.25 -7.73
N LYS A 111 -4.57 -18.30 -7.60
CA LYS A 111 -4.09 -19.71 -7.63
C LYS A 111 -3.49 -20.16 -8.97
N GLU A 112 -3.57 -19.33 -10.01
CA GLU A 112 -3.04 -19.59 -11.34
C GLU A 112 -1.80 -18.71 -11.63
N ASP A 113 -1.18 -18.14 -10.60
CA ASP A 113 -0.03 -17.22 -10.69
C ASP A 113 -0.33 -15.94 -11.51
N PHE A 114 -1.60 -15.53 -11.57
CA PHE A 114 -2.03 -14.28 -12.17
C PHE A 114 -2.31 -13.22 -11.11
N PHE A 115 -2.00 -11.97 -11.43
CA PHE A 115 -2.31 -10.83 -10.58
C PHE A 115 -3.70 -10.27 -10.92
N ASP A 116 -4.57 -10.20 -9.92
CA ASP A 116 -5.89 -9.56 -10.01
C ASP A 116 -5.96 -8.34 -9.09
N ILE A 117 -6.91 -7.45 -9.36
CA ILE A 117 -7.18 -6.27 -8.51
C ILE A 117 -8.25 -6.63 -7.49
N TYR A 118 -7.92 -6.42 -6.22
CA TYR A 118 -8.79 -6.67 -5.08
C TYR A 118 -9.18 -5.35 -4.42
N MET A 119 -10.31 -5.39 -3.73
CA MET A 119 -10.82 -4.28 -2.93
C MET A 119 -11.23 -4.81 -1.56
N MET A 120 -10.90 -4.08 -0.50
CA MET A 120 -11.32 -4.38 0.86
C MET A 120 -11.76 -3.12 1.59
N ASN A 121 -12.49 -3.27 2.68
CA ASN A 121 -12.78 -2.16 3.57
C ASN A 121 -11.51 -1.73 4.29
N LYS A 122 -11.45 -0.47 4.72
CA LYS A 122 -10.27 0.09 5.41
C LYS A 122 -9.83 -0.67 6.67
N ASP A 123 -10.73 -1.41 7.30
CA ASP A 123 -10.46 -2.19 8.50
C ASP A 123 -9.87 -3.59 8.22
N GLY A 124 -9.75 -3.97 6.95
CA GLY A 124 -9.31 -5.28 6.47
C GLY A 124 -10.44 -6.28 6.28
N SER A 125 -11.70 -5.91 6.54
CA SER A 125 -12.83 -6.78 6.23
C SER A 125 -13.08 -6.83 4.72
N PHE A 126 -13.24 -8.04 4.19
CA PHE A 126 -13.49 -8.23 2.76
C PHE A 126 -14.92 -7.87 2.38
N GLN A 127 -15.07 -7.17 1.26
CA GLN A 127 -16.30 -7.19 0.47
C GLN A 127 -15.94 -7.85 -0.87
N VAL A 128 -16.35 -9.12 -1.04
CA VAL A 128 -16.08 -9.89 -2.26
C VAL A 128 -16.71 -9.19 -3.45
N ILE A 129 -15.91 -8.69 -4.40
CA ILE A 129 -16.35 -8.50 -5.77
C ILE A 129 -15.25 -9.02 -6.69
N SER A 130 -15.40 -10.27 -7.10
CA SER A 130 -14.81 -10.78 -8.33
C SER A 130 -15.89 -10.72 -9.42
N PHE A 131 -15.46 -10.33 -10.62
CA PHE A 131 -16.20 -10.19 -11.87
C PHE A 131 -17.07 -8.92 -12.06
N CYS A 132 -16.57 -8.05 -12.94
CA CYS A 132 -17.33 -7.34 -13.97
C CYS A 132 -18.61 -6.61 -13.51
N TYR A 133 -18.47 -5.39 -12.98
CA TYR A 133 -19.58 -4.43 -12.90
C TYR A 133 -19.16 -3.05 -13.42
N PHE A 134 -18.76 -2.98 -14.70
CA PHE A 134 -18.86 -1.72 -15.45
C PHE A 134 -19.98 -1.73 -16.51
N LEU A 135 -20.78 -2.81 -16.58
CA LEU A 135 -21.87 -2.92 -17.58
C LEU A 135 -23.30 -2.99 -17.03
N GLU A 136 -23.55 -3.06 -15.72
CA GLU A 136 -24.94 -3.03 -15.20
C GLU A 136 -25.47 -1.65 -14.78
N LEU A 137 -24.62 -0.62 -14.67
CA LEU A 137 -25.14 0.74 -14.42
C LEU A 137 -25.90 1.32 -15.63
N TYR A 138 -25.72 0.77 -16.83
CA TYR A 138 -26.47 1.19 -18.02
C TYR A 138 -27.83 0.51 -18.20
N LEU A 139 -28.09 -0.64 -17.56
CA LEU A 139 -29.35 -1.36 -17.73
C LEU A 139 -30.41 -1.01 -16.67
N CYS A 140 -30.00 -0.60 -15.46
CA CYS A 140 -30.95 -0.21 -14.41
C CYS A 140 -31.73 1.09 -14.72
N PHE A 141 -31.19 1.99 -15.54
CA PHE A 141 -31.87 3.24 -15.90
C PHE A 141 -32.92 3.10 -17.03
N ARG A 142 -33.02 1.95 -17.71
CA ARG A 142 -33.97 1.77 -18.83
C ARG A 142 -35.26 1.00 -18.48
N LEU A 143 -35.44 0.55 -17.23
CA LEU A 143 -36.67 -0.14 -16.81
C LEU A 143 -37.50 0.63 -15.77
N ALA A 144 -37.09 1.84 -15.39
CA ALA A 144 -37.86 2.72 -14.47
C ALA A 144 -38.62 3.86 -15.19
N LYS A 145 -38.83 3.76 -16.51
CA LYS A 145 -39.77 4.61 -17.24
C LYS A 145 -40.67 3.77 -18.13
N ASN A 146 -41.72 3.24 -17.53
CA ASN A 146 -43.05 3.11 -18.12
C ASN A 146 -44.07 3.26 -16.99
#